data_AF-A0A1L7XPJ8-F1
#
_entry.id   AF-A0A1L7XPJ8-F1
#
_cell.length_a   1.000
_cell.length_b   1.000
_cell.length_c   1.000
_cell.angle_alpha   90.00
_cell.angle_beta   90.00
_cell.angle_gamma   90.00
#
_symmetry.space_group_name_H-M   'P 1'
#
loop_
_entity.id
_entity.type
_entity.pdbx_description
1 polymer ?
#
loop_
_entity_poly.entity_id
_entity_poly.type
_entity_poly.pdbx_seq_one_letter_code
_entity_poly.pdbx_strand_id
1 'polypeptide(L)'
;MTTFTRYFLGSSNQKIDPHMAYGDGASQLQQYSSPKKPAKFQGTPPKDLGISREDTEKNWKREYELLKEVYNKNKLLWEVQEKRIQDIKSEHNAELSKIQRSIFQTLAESHSIKTDDDLQKEVKRLRNEITLWSKKWARSSLDHLNAEDLEHFREQLAQTVLIDPDGAVLGNFIGQKKFLWLLLGALLSYTLHFEIIQNPFFFAKRIDKDRTSTAVASPVFLDPKYMEMCAYMAGVNEIEAHLWRSERVREFQNEEFRRNGRGADAIGTKSSPSSESPAVNDEYPRTPTGPEEADGSMTASSSVENTPGPDSQEDSQCTEAMQLFLSGVAGKLVEDTSEELQSQLDRIFGRAKNLSLNIWARRSNLVCYFAQDMKDELYVDWSEKLVPHTFLLPEDRTTLHNKHFSVLVHPLMEVFGNEEGQACAKGRVLASAVAWFLPE
;
A
#
# COMPACT_ATOMS: atom_id res chain seq x y z
N MET A 1 -20.51 4.38 -73.15
CA MET A 1 -19.11 4.03 -72.83
C MET A 1 -18.85 4.49 -71.40
N THR A 2 -19.53 3.95 -70.38
CA THR A 2 -19.43 2.59 -69.80
C THR A 2 -18.04 2.26 -69.24
N THR A 3 -17.96 2.36 -67.90
CA THR A 3 -17.22 1.48 -66.99
C THR A 3 -15.70 1.62 -66.91
N PHE A 4 -15.18 2.44 -65.98
CA PHE A 4 -13.96 2.12 -65.21
C PHE A 4 -13.81 3.02 -63.97
N THR A 5 -14.71 2.87 -62.99
CA THR A 5 -14.52 3.48 -61.65
C THR A 5 -15.21 2.62 -60.59
N ARG A 6 -14.70 1.40 -60.39
CA ARG A 6 -15.14 0.55 -59.28
C ARG A 6 -14.12 -0.52 -58.94
N TYR A 7 -12.93 -0.10 -58.55
CA TYR A 7 -11.95 -0.92 -57.82
C TYR A 7 -11.08 0.06 -57.04
N PHE A 8 -11.49 0.43 -55.81
CA PHE A 8 -10.63 0.88 -54.69
C PHE A 8 -11.39 1.37 -53.44
N LEU A 9 -12.66 0.99 -53.26
CA LEU A 9 -13.35 1.16 -51.98
C LEU A 9 -13.97 -0.18 -51.58
N GLY A 10 -13.18 -0.97 -50.86
CA GLY A 10 -13.69 -2.11 -50.12
C GLY A 10 -14.49 -1.60 -48.92
N SER A 11 -15.78 -1.89 -48.92
CA SER A 11 -16.65 -1.76 -47.76
C SER A 11 -16.21 -2.76 -46.69
N SER A 12 -15.74 -2.27 -45.54
CA SER A 12 -15.71 -3.05 -44.30
C SER A 12 -16.76 -2.48 -43.35
N ASN A 13 -17.96 -3.07 -43.36
CA ASN A 13 -18.80 -3.08 -42.17
C ASN A 13 -18.19 -4.10 -41.20
N GLN A 14 -17.26 -3.64 -40.36
CA GLN A 14 -16.85 -4.37 -39.17
C GLN A 14 -17.31 -3.58 -37.95
N LYS A 15 -18.04 -4.27 -37.06
CA LYS A 15 -18.33 -3.79 -35.70
C LYS A 15 -17.01 -3.34 -35.05
N ILE A 16 -17.00 -2.11 -34.57
CA ILE A 16 -15.89 -1.56 -33.78
C ILE A 16 -15.92 -2.27 -32.42
N ASP A 17 -14.90 -3.07 -32.15
CA ASP A 17 -14.62 -3.66 -30.86
C ASP A 17 -13.94 -2.61 -29.96
N PRO A 18 -14.46 -2.25 -28.77
CA PRO A 18 -13.91 -1.14 -27.97
C PRO A 18 -12.52 -1.40 -27.38
N HIS A 19 -11.96 -2.59 -27.51
CA HIS A 19 -10.70 -2.99 -26.85
C HIS A 19 -9.41 -2.74 -27.65
N MET A 20 -9.46 -2.04 -28.79
CA MET A 20 -8.29 -1.77 -29.67
C MET A 20 -7.78 -0.31 -29.62
N ALA A 21 -8.09 0.45 -28.58
CA ALA A 21 -7.82 1.90 -28.56
C ALA A 21 -6.38 2.34 -28.21
N TYR A 22 -5.43 1.42 -27.98
CA TYR A 22 -4.02 1.76 -27.74
C TYR A 22 -3.06 0.84 -28.52
N GLY A 23 -3.26 0.76 -29.84
CA GLY A 23 -2.28 0.17 -30.75
C GLY A 23 -1.27 1.23 -31.23
N ASP A 24 0.02 0.91 -31.13
CA ASP A 24 1.13 1.71 -31.66
C ASP A 24 0.90 2.07 -33.14
N GLY A 25 0.57 3.35 -33.39
CA GLY A 25 0.25 3.88 -34.71
C GLY A 25 1.38 3.77 -35.72
N ALA A 26 2.61 3.47 -35.27
CA ALA A 26 3.75 3.21 -36.13
C ALA A 26 3.56 1.97 -37.02
N SER A 27 2.79 0.97 -36.57
CA SER A 27 2.65 -0.31 -37.30
C SER A 27 1.66 -0.28 -38.47
N GLN A 28 0.69 0.65 -38.49
CA GLN A 28 -0.27 0.75 -39.60
C GLN A 28 0.27 1.47 -40.84
N LEU A 29 1.39 2.20 -40.73
CA LEU A 29 1.90 3.06 -41.81
C LEU A 29 2.97 2.42 -42.71
N GLN A 30 3.47 1.22 -42.40
CA GLN A 30 4.28 0.46 -43.37
C GLN A 30 3.51 0.05 -44.64
N GLN A 31 2.18 0.21 -44.67
CA GLN A 31 1.35 -0.09 -45.84
C GLN A 31 1.35 1.00 -46.93
N TYR A 32 1.79 2.23 -46.66
CA TYR A 32 1.90 3.28 -47.69
C TYR A 32 3.27 3.23 -48.37
N SER A 33 3.45 2.20 -49.20
CA SER A 33 4.64 2.08 -50.05
C SER A 33 4.79 3.33 -50.93
N SER A 34 6.00 3.85 -51.09
CA SER A 34 6.27 4.94 -52.02
C SER A 34 5.70 4.61 -53.41
N PRO A 35 5.17 5.60 -54.16
CA PRO A 35 4.63 5.36 -55.49
C PRO A 35 5.72 4.71 -56.37
N LYS A 36 5.55 3.41 -56.66
CA LYS A 36 6.51 2.65 -57.44
C LYS A 36 6.65 3.31 -58.82
N LYS A 37 7.89 3.41 -59.32
CA LYS A 37 8.11 3.77 -60.73
C LYS A 37 7.27 2.83 -61.57
N PRO A 38 6.36 3.32 -62.41
CA PRO A 38 5.46 2.40 -63.08
C PRO A 38 6.23 1.64 -64.16
N ALA A 39 5.79 0.40 -64.42
CA ALA A 39 6.32 -0.38 -65.53
C ALA A 39 6.11 0.38 -66.85
N LYS A 40 7.06 0.27 -67.80
CA LYS A 40 6.92 0.85 -69.13
C LYS A 40 5.58 0.43 -69.74
N PHE A 41 4.80 1.38 -70.25
CA PHE A 41 3.50 1.13 -70.86
C PHE A 41 3.65 0.16 -72.06
N GLN A 42 3.23 -1.10 -71.91
CA GLN A 42 3.34 -2.13 -72.95
C GLN A 42 2.07 -2.27 -73.82
N GLY A 43 1.00 -1.52 -73.53
CA GLY A 43 -0.22 -1.53 -74.33
C GLY A 43 -0.10 -0.66 -75.57
N THR A 44 -0.42 -1.21 -76.74
CA THR A 44 -0.64 -0.43 -77.97
C THR A 44 -1.90 0.43 -77.82
N PRO A 45 -1.84 1.76 -78.00
CA PRO A 45 -3.01 2.63 -77.84
C PRO A 45 -4.08 2.31 -78.90
N PRO A 46 -5.38 2.43 -78.58
CA PRO A 46 -6.47 2.29 -79.56
C PRO A 46 -6.28 3.29 -80.70
N LYS A 47 -6.30 2.81 -81.95
CA LYS A 47 -5.98 3.62 -83.15
C LYS A 47 -7.03 4.70 -83.49
N ASP A 48 -8.20 4.65 -82.87
CA ASP A 48 -9.37 5.43 -83.32
C ASP A 48 -9.58 6.78 -82.62
N LEU A 49 -8.66 7.21 -81.73
CA LEU A 49 -8.84 8.45 -80.95
C LEU A 49 -7.95 9.62 -81.38
N GLY A 50 -7.06 9.45 -82.35
CA GLY A 50 -6.20 10.55 -82.86
C GLY A 50 -5.23 11.16 -81.83
N ILE A 51 -5.16 10.63 -80.60
CA ILE A 51 -4.26 11.09 -79.55
C ILE A 51 -2.87 10.52 -79.82
N SER A 52 -1.89 11.39 -80.04
CA SER A 52 -0.50 10.99 -80.24
C SER A 52 0.04 10.25 -79.01
N ARG A 53 0.75 9.13 -79.24
CA ARG A 53 1.43 8.35 -78.18
C ARG A 53 2.35 9.25 -77.35
N GLU A 54 3.00 10.23 -77.98
CA GLU A 54 3.87 11.19 -77.28
C GLU A 54 3.11 12.07 -76.29
N ASP A 55 1.88 12.45 -76.60
CA ASP A 55 1.07 13.29 -75.72
C ASP A 55 0.58 12.49 -74.50
N THR A 56 0.24 11.21 -74.69
CA THR A 56 -0.11 10.32 -73.57
C THR A 56 1.06 10.09 -72.62
N GLU A 57 2.29 9.92 -73.14
CA GLU A 57 3.48 9.74 -72.31
C GLU A 57 3.86 11.04 -71.57
N LYS A 58 3.75 12.19 -72.24
CA LYS A 58 3.99 13.50 -71.62
C LYS A 58 2.98 13.78 -70.51
N ASN A 59 1.69 13.53 -70.74
CA ASN A 59 0.66 13.73 -69.73
C ASN A 59 0.88 12.84 -68.51
N TRP A 60 1.23 11.58 -68.75
CA TRP A 60 1.49 10.61 -67.69
C TRP A 60 2.73 10.93 -66.86
N LYS A 61 3.83 11.40 -67.49
CA LYS A 61 5.00 11.89 -66.75
C LYS A 61 4.65 13.07 -65.85
N ARG A 62 3.82 14.00 -66.32
CA ARG A 62 3.34 15.13 -65.50
C ARG A 62 2.51 14.65 -64.31
N GLU A 63 1.59 13.72 -64.53
CA GLU A 63 0.74 13.16 -63.49
C GLU A 63 1.55 12.39 -62.43
N TYR A 64 2.56 11.61 -62.85
CA TYR A 64 3.48 10.93 -61.93
C TYR A 64 4.30 11.92 -61.08
N GLU A 65 4.86 12.97 -61.68
CA GLU A 65 5.60 13.98 -60.92
C GLU A 65 4.68 14.75 -59.95
N LEU A 66 3.44 15.05 -60.35
CA LEU A 66 2.44 15.65 -59.45
C LEU A 66 2.11 14.72 -58.27
N LEU A 67 1.89 13.43 -58.52
CA LEU A 67 1.60 12.46 -57.47
C LEU A 67 2.78 12.30 -56.50
N LYS A 68 4.00 12.30 -57.03
CA LYS A 68 5.23 12.25 -56.23
C LYS A 68 5.39 13.51 -55.37
N GLU A 69 5.08 14.69 -55.92
CA GLU A 69 5.08 15.93 -55.18
C GLU A 69 4.04 15.92 -54.05
N VAL A 70 2.81 15.48 -54.33
CA VAL A 70 1.74 15.32 -53.33
C VAL A 70 2.14 14.33 -52.23
N TYR A 71 2.72 13.19 -52.60
CA TYR A 71 3.21 12.19 -51.64
C TYR A 71 4.29 12.78 -50.72
N ASN A 72 5.28 13.47 -51.29
CA ASN A 72 6.35 14.08 -50.51
C ASN A 72 5.82 15.18 -49.57
N LYS A 73 4.86 16.01 -50.04
CA LYS A 73 4.19 17.02 -49.20
C LYS A 73 3.44 16.37 -48.04
N ASN A 74 2.66 15.33 -48.30
CA ASN A 74 1.92 14.61 -47.26
C ASN A 74 2.87 13.94 -46.26
N LYS A 75 3.95 13.31 -46.72
CA LYS A 75 4.97 12.72 -45.85
C LYS A 75 5.57 13.77 -44.91
N LEU A 76 5.95 14.94 -45.45
CA LEU A 76 6.50 16.03 -44.65
C LEU A 76 5.47 16.55 -43.63
N LEU A 77 4.20 16.71 -44.03
CA LEU A 77 3.12 17.11 -43.12
C LEU A 77 2.95 16.11 -41.97
N TRP A 78 3.03 14.80 -42.23
CA TRP A 78 2.98 13.77 -41.21
C TRP A 78 4.16 13.83 -40.24
N GLU A 79 5.38 13.96 -40.75
CA GLU A 79 6.59 14.10 -39.92
C GLU A 79 6.50 15.34 -39.00
N VAL A 80 5.98 16.46 -39.52
CA VAL A 80 5.73 17.68 -38.73
C VAL A 80 4.64 17.45 -37.67
N GLN A 81 3.56 16.75 -38.01
CA GLN A 81 2.47 16.48 -37.08
C GLN A 81 2.89 15.52 -35.96
N GLU A 82 3.64 14.47 -36.27
CA GLU A 82 4.17 13.53 -35.28
C GLU A 82 5.09 14.25 -34.30
N LYS A 83 6.02 15.06 -34.82
CA LYS A 83 6.89 15.88 -33.98
C LYS A 83 6.08 16.80 -33.06
N ARG A 84 5.05 17.47 -33.59
CA ARG A 84 4.17 18.33 -32.78
C ARG A 84 3.42 17.55 -31.69
N ILE A 85 2.96 16.33 -31.98
CA ILE A 85 2.30 15.46 -31.00
C ILE A 85 3.29 15.07 -29.89
N GLN A 86 4.51 14.70 -30.26
CA GLN A 86 5.57 14.38 -29.30
C GLN A 86 5.93 15.59 -28.43
N ASP A 87 6.05 16.77 -29.04
CA ASP A 87 6.35 18.02 -28.32
C ASP A 87 5.23 18.33 -27.31
N ILE A 88 3.94 18.27 -27.72
CA ILE A 88 2.78 18.47 -26.83
C ILE A 88 2.75 17.44 -25.68
N LYS A 89 3.00 16.16 -25.98
CA LYS A 89 3.07 15.11 -24.95
C LYS A 89 4.19 15.42 -23.94
N SER A 90 5.35 15.86 -24.42
CA SER A 90 6.49 16.20 -23.57
C SER A 90 6.20 17.42 -22.69
N GLU A 91 5.53 18.43 -23.24
CA GLU A 91 5.12 19.64 -22.52
C GLU A 91 4.08 19.33 -21.44
N HIS A 92 3.00 18.61 -21.78
CA HIS A 92 2.00 18.18 -20.80
C HIS A 92 2.60 17.32 -19.68
N ASN A 93 3.52 16.41 -20.01
CA ASN A 93 4.20 15.60 -18.99
C ASN A 93 5.09 16.47 -18.08
N ALA A 94 5.75 17.49 -18.62
CA ALA A 94 6.53 18.44 -17.84
C ALA A 94 5.64 19.30 -16.92
N GLU A 95 4.48 19.76 -17.41
CA GLU A 95 3.50 20.49 -16.61
C GLU A 95 2.88 19.64 -15.51
N LEU A 96 2.45 18.42 -15.81
CA LEU A 96 1.96 17.45 -14.83
C LEU A 96 3.01 17.21 -13.74
N SER A 97 4.27 16.99 -14.13
CA SER A 97 5.39 16.83 -13.20
C SER A 97 5.60 18.06 -12.31
N LYS A 98 5.37 19.28 -12.85
CA LYS A 98 5.49 20.54 -12.10
C LYS A 98 4.33 20.73 -11.13
N ILE A 99 3.10 20.45 -11.56
CA ILE A 99 1.90 20.49 -10.72
C ILE A 99 2.01 19.48 -9.60
N GLN A 100 2.35 18.23 -9.90
CA GLN A 100 2.59 17.18 -8.91
C GLN A 100 3.66 17.62 -7.91
N ARG A 101 4.81 18.15 -8.38
CA ARG A 101 5.85 18.68 -7.48
C ARG A 101 5.34 19.81 -6.59
N SER A 102 4.58 20.76 -7.13
CA SER A 102 3.98 21.84 -6.34
C SER A 102 3.04 21.31 -5.28
N ILE A 103 2.14 20.39 -5.63
CA ILE A 103 1.21 19.75 -4.70
C ILE A 103 2.00 18.99 -3.62
N PHE A 104 3.05 18.26 -4.00
CA PHE A 104 3.90 17.55 -3.03
C PHE A 104 4.68 18.49 -2.12
N GLN A 105 5.09 19.66 -2.60
CA GLN A 105 5.75 20.67 -1.77
C GLN A 105 4.77 21.25 -0.75
N THR A 106 3.54 21.57 -1.16
CA THR A 106 2.47 22.03 -0.25
C THR A 106 2.00 20.93 0.70
N LEU A 107 2.01 19.66 0.27
CA LEU A 107 1.71 18.51 1.14
C LEU A 107 2.85 18.20 2.11
N ALA A 108 4.11 18.36 1.69
CA ALA A 108 5.28 18.21 2.55
C ALA A 108 5.33 19.32 3.63
N GLU A 109 4.85 20.52 3.32
CA GLU A 109 4.68 21.61 4.29
C GLU A 109 3.58 21.35 5.32
N SER A 110 2.58 20.52 5.00
CA SER A 110 1.47 20.18 5.92
C SER A 110 1.67 18.86 6.67
N HIS A 111 2.46 17.93 6.14
CA HIS A 111 2.76 16.65 6.77
C HIS A 111 4.27 16.36 6.62
N SER A 112 5.04 16.65 7.67
CA SER A 112 6.43 16.22 7.77
C SER A 112 6.51 14.70 7.58
N ILE A 113 7.04 14.28 6.42
CA ILE A 113 7.32 12.86 6.16
C ILE A 113 8.32 12.43 7.23
N LYS A 114 7.94 11.43 8.04
CA LYS A 114 8.81 10.92 9.10
C LYS A 114 10.12 10.40 8.50
N THR A 115 11.23 10.81 9.11
CA THR A 115 12.56 10.30 8.77
C THR A 115 12.67 8.83 9.14
N ASP A 116 13.70 8.13 8.65
CA ASP A 116 13.94 6.74 9.08
C ASP A 116 14.16 6.61 10.58
N ASP A 117 14.86 7.56 11.19
CA ASP A 117 15.08 7.58 12.64
C ASP A 117 13.75 7.69 13.39
N ASP A 118 12.80 8.47 12.88
CA ASP A 118 11.47 8.60 13.47
C ASP A 118 10.65 7.32 13.29
N LEU A 119 10.73 6.68 12.12
CA LEU A 119 10.09 5.39 11.89
C LEU A 119 10.69 4.30 12.77
N GLN A 120 12.02 4.27 12.94
CA GLN A 120 12.71 3.33 13.84
C GLN A 120 12.24 3.51 15.29
N LYS A 121 12.08 4.75 15.75
CA LYS A 121 11.52 5.05 17.09
C LYS A 121 10.09 4.55 17.22
N GLU A 122 9.24 4.74 16.21
CA GLU A 122 7.85 4.26 16.23
C GLU A 122 7.76 2.73 16.17
N VAL A 123 8.57 2.07 15.35
CA VAL A 123 8.66 0.59 15.31
C VAL A 123 9.09 0.07 16.68
N LYS A 124 10.13 0.66 17.28
CA LYS A 124 10.61 0.29 18.63
C LYS A 124 9.51 0.47 19.68
N ARG A 125 8.77 1.58 19.61
CA ARG A 125 7.65 1.85 20.51
C ARG A 125 6.53 0.82 20.35
N LEU A 126 6.15 0.50 19.11
CA LEU A 126 5.15 -0.53 18.81
C LEU A 126 5.56 -1.90 19.38
N ARG A 127 6.80 -2.33 19.12
CA ARG A 127 7.33 -3.61 19.64
C ARG A 127 7.35 -3.67 21.17
N ASN A 128 7.71 -2.56 21.82
CA ASN A 128 7.65 -2.45 23.27
C ASN A 128 6.20 -2.55 23.79
N GLU A 129 5.24 -1.89 23.13
CA GLU A 129 3.82 -1.99 23.49
C GLU A 129 3.28 -3.42 23.33
N ILE A 130 3.61 -4.11 22.23
CA ILE A 130 3.28 -5.53 22.01
C ILE A 130 3.87 -6.41 23.13
N THR A 131 5.14 -6.18 23.49
CA THR A 131 5.81 -6.93 24.55
C THR A 131 5.15 -6.69 25.90
N LEU A 132 4.88 -5.44 26.28
CA LEU A 132 4.26 -5.12 27.56
C LEU A 132 2.83 -5.66 27.64
N TRP A 133 2.07 -5.56 26.55
CA TRP A 133 0.72 -6.07 26.46
C TRP A 133 0.69 -7.59 26.62
N SER A 134 1.51 -8.32 25.86
CA SER A 134 1.56 -9.79 25.94
C SER A 134 2.01 -10.27 27.33
N LYS A 135 2.96 -9.58 27.98
CA LYS A 135 3.35 -9.87 29.36
C LYS A 135 2.20 -9.72 30.37
N LYS A 136 1.36 -8.69 30.19
CA LYS A 136 0.26 -8.40 31.09
C LYS A 136 -0.88 -9.40 30.93
N TRP A 137 -1.21 -9.77 29.70
CA TRP A 137 -2.44 -10.49 29.39
C TRP A 137 -2.26 -11.97 29.06
N ALA A 138 -1.03 -12.47 28.91
CA ALA A 138 -0.80 -13.89 28.67
C ALA A 138 -1.17 -14.75 29.88
N ARG A 139 -1.88 -15.84 29.61
CA ARG A 139 -2.17 -16.90 30.56
C ARG A 139 -0.90 -17.52 31.14
N SER A 140 -1.06 -18.12 32.30
CA SER A 140 0.03 -18.80 33.02
C SER A 140 0.20 -20.27 32.61
N SER A 141 -0.83 -20.91 32.04
CA SER A 141 -0.84 -22.31 31.59
C SER A 141 -1.81 -22.51 30.41
N LEU A 142 -1.67 -23.64 29.69
CA LEU A 142 -2.53 -24.08 28.58
C LEU A 142 -3.44 -25.26 28.92
N ASP A 143 -3.61 -25.59 30.20
CA ASP A 143 -4.38 -26.76 30.66
C ASP A 143 -5.85 -26.76 30.22
N HIS A 144 -6.39 -25.60 29.82
CA HIS A 144 -7.78 -25.45 29.34
C HIS A 144 -7.96 -25.78 27.86
N LEU A 145 -6.88 -25.95 27.09
CA LEU A 145 -6.97 -26.27 25.66
C LEU A 145 -7.24 -27.76 25.46
N ASN A 146 -8.23 -28.06 24.61
CA ASN A 146 -8.45 -29.42 24.13
C ASN A 146 -7.46 -29.77 22.99
N ALA A 147 -7.43 -31.04 22.57
CA ALA A 147 -6.51 -31.50 21.53
C ALA A 147 -6.72 -30.80 20.17
N GLU A 148 -7.97 -30.46 19.83
CA GLU A 148 -8.31 -29.78 18.59
C GLU A 148 -7.82 -28.32 18.58
N ASP A 149 -8.04 -27.59 19.69
CA ASP A 149 -7.54 -26.24 19.91
C ASP A 149 -6.00 -26.21 19.86
N LEU A 150 -5.32 -27.27 20.37
CA LEU A 150 -3.86 -27.40 20.31
C LEU A 150 -3.32 -27.63 18.89
N GLU A 151 -4.03 -28.39 18.06
CA GLU A 151 -3.63 -28.57 16.66
C GLU A 151 -3.82 -27.28 15.87
N HIS A 152 -4.97 -26.59 16.02
CA HIS A 152 -5.16 -25.29 15.39
C HIS A 152 -4.16 -24.24 15.90
N PHE A 153 -3.80 -24.32 17.18
CA PHE A 153 -2.73 -23.50 17.75
C PHE A 153 -1.38 -23.74 17.08
N ARG A 154 -1.01 -25.00 16.84
CA ARG A 154 0.22 -25.37 16.16
C ARG A 154 0.26 -24.83 14.72
N GLU A 155 -0.84 -24.95 13.99
CA GLU A 155 -0.95 -24.43 12.63
C GLU A 155 -0.73 -22.91 12.56
N GLN A 156 -1.36 -22.14 13.45
CA GLN A 156 -1.16 -20.69 13.50
C GLN A 156 0.24 -20.30 13.99
N LEU A 157 0.79 -21.05 14.96
CA LEU A 157 2.15 -20.83 15.45
C LEU A 157 3.22 -21.14 14.40
N ALA A 158 2.97 -22.02 13.44
CA ALA A 158 3.94 -22.34 12.38
C ALA A 158 4.40 -21.09 11.59
N GLN A 159 3.61 -20.01 11.61
CA GLN A 159 3.99 -18.72 11.00
C GLN A 159 5.02 -17.93 11.81
N THR A 160 5.14 -18.19 13.11
CA THR A 160 5.98 -17.43 14.05
C THR A 160 7.03 -18.27 14.77
N VAL A 161 6.85 -19.59 14.81
CA VAL A 161 7.69 -20.55 15.50
C VAL A 161 8.27 -21.52 14.49
N LEU A 162 9.59 -21.71 14.52
CA LEU A 162 10.25 -22.80 13.84
C LEU A 162 10.14 -24.02 14.76
N ILE A 163 9.02 -24.73 14.66
CA ILE A 163 8.76 -25.94 15.44
C ILE A 163 9.61 -27.06 14.83
N ASP A 164 10.40 -27.73 15.67
CA ASP A 164 11.05 -28.99 15.31
C ASP A 164 9.97 -30.01 14.91
N PRO A 165 10.12 -30.84 13.86
CA PRO A 165 9.05 -31.70 13.32
C PRO A 165 8.34 -32.56 14.36
N ASP A 166 9.01 -32.87 15.47
CA ASP A 166 8.52 -33.72 16.55
C ASP A 166 7.66 -32.96 17.59
N GLY A 167 7.51 -31.64 17.49
CA GLY A 167 6.65 -30.84 18.39
C GLY A 167 7.14 -30.75 19.83
N ALA A 168 8.35 -31.25 20.13
CA ALA A 168 8.94 -31.32 21.47
C ALA A 168 9.09 -29.94 22.14
N VAL A 169 9.29 -28.89 21.34
CA VAL A 169 9.44 -27.50 21.79
C VAL A 169 8.23 -26.98 22.54
N LEU A 170 7.02 -27.32 22.09
CA LEU A 170 5.81 -26.91 22.81
C LEU A 170 5.71 -27.69 24.12
N GLY A 171 5.93 -29.02 24.09
CA GLY A 171 5.84 -29.92 25.24
C GLY A 171 6.64 -29.45 26.47
N ASN A 172 7.89 -29.02 26.25
CA ASN A 172 8.80 -28.66 27.36
C ASN A 172 8.53 -27.29 27.98
N PHE A 173 7.83 -26.39 27.27
CA PHE A 173 7.68 -24.98 27.67
C PHE A 173 6.24 -24.55 27.93
N ILE A 174 5.25 -25.42 27.69
CA ILE A 174 3.83 -25.19 27.99
C ILE A 174 3.58 -24.75 29.45
N GLY A 175 4.43 -25.18 30.40
CA GLY A 175 4.32 -24.80 31.82
C GLY A 175 4.98 -23.47 32.21
N GLN A 176 5.68 -22.81 31.28
CA GLN A 176 6.37 -21.55 31.59
C GLN A 176 5.51 -20.37 31.14
N LYS A 177 4.98 -19.57 32.08
CA LYS A 177 4.31 -18.29 31.76
C LYS A 177 5.17 -17.40 30.85
N LYS A 178 6.50 -17.45 31.05
CA LYS A 178 7.50 -16.78 30.22
C LYS A 178 7.71 -17.38 28.82
N PHE A 179 6.97 -18.39 28.43
CA PHE A 179 6.95 -18.84 27.05
C PHE A 179 5.64 -18.40 26.39
N LEU A 180 4.53 -18.52 27.11
CA LEU A 180 3.20 -18.08 26.65
C LEU A 180 3.15 -16.58 26.33
N TRP A 181 3.82 -15.73 27.13
CA TRP A 181 3.94 -14.30 26.82
C TRP A 181 4.70 -14.01 25.50
N LEU A 182 5.66 -14.85 25.11
CA LEU A 182 6.51 -14.68 23.93
C LEU A 182 5.70 -15.11 22.72
N LEU A 183 4.99 -16.25 22.83
CA LEU A 183 4.10 -16.73 21.79
C LEU A 183 2.97 -15.73 21.52
N LEU A 184 2.32 -15.21 22.58
CA LEU A 184 1.27 -14.21 22.42
C LEU A 184 1.82 -12.92 21.78
N GLY A 185 3.01 -12.47 22.20
CA GLY A 185 3.69 -11.32 21.59
C GLY A 185 4.08 -11.57 20.13
N ALA A 186 4.56 -12.76 19.79
CA ALA A 186 4.92 -13.17 18.44
C ALA A 186 3.71 -13.22 17.51
N LEU A 187 2.60 -13.81 17.96
CA LEU A 187 1.33 -13.86 17.22
C LEU A 187 0.76 -12.47 16.95
N LEU A 188 0.73 -11.60 17.97
CA LEU A 188 0.28 -10.22 17.79
C LEU A 188 1.23 -9.47 16.83
N SER A 189 2.54 -9.64 17.00
CA SER A 189 3.52 -9.03 16.11
C SER A 189 3.33 -9.50 14.67
N TYR A 190 3.18 -10.80 14.42
CA TYR A 190 2.92 -11.35 13.09
C TYR A 190 1.67 -10.73 12.48
N THR A 191 0.56 -10.76 13.21
CA THR A 191 -0.72 -10.22 12.75
C THR A 191 -0.59 -8.76 12.33
N LEU A 192 0.01 -7.92 13.17
CA LEU A 192 0.19 -6.50 12.87
C LEU A 192 1.14 -6.27 11.68
N HIS A 193 2.25 -7.02 11.61
CA HIS A 193 3.23 -6.80 10.57
C HIS A 193 2.77 -7.32 9.21
N PHE A 194 2.07 -8.46 9.19
CA PHE A 194 1.57 -9.09 7.98
C PHE A 194 0.32 -8.40 7.45
N GLU A 195 -0.72 -8.23 8.28
CA GLU A 195 -2.02 -7.70 7.84
C GLU A 195 -2.02 -6.18 7.65
N ILE A 196 -1.26 -5.44 8.48
CA ILE A 196 -1.32 -3.97 8.54
C ILE A 196 -0.05 -3.33 8.00
N ILE A 197 1.12 -3.67 8.53
CA ILE A 197 2.35 -2.92 8.24
C ILE A 197 2.92 -3.25 6.86
N GLN A 198 2.93 -4.52 6.44
CA GLN A 198 3.43 -4.91 5.11
C GLN A 198 2.42 -4.62 4.00
N ASN A 199 1.15 -4.41 4.35
CA ASN A 199 0.11 -4.16 3.38
C ASN A 199 -0.11 -2.65 3.20
N PRO A 200 0.30 -2.04 2.07
CA PRO A 200 0.09 -0.62 1.81
C PRO A 200 -1.39 -0.23 1.69
N PHE A 201 -2.28 -1.18 1.46
CA PHE A 201 -3.70 -0.95 1.22
C PHE A 201 -4.57 -1.67 2.25
N PHE A 202 -4.07 -1.88 3.48
CA PHE A 202 -4.85 -2.52 4.55
C PHE A 202 -6.18 -1.81 4.83
N PHE A 203 -6.30 -0.52 4.49
CA PHE A 203 -7.50 0.30 4.64
C PHE A 203 -8.52 0.14 3.49
N ALA A 204 -8.11 -0.47 2.36
CA ALA A 204 -8.97 -0.62 1.18
C ALA A 204 -9.92 -1.81 1.40
N LYS A 205 -11.09 -1.52 1.97
CA LYS A 205 -12.14 -2.50 2.25
C LYS A 205 -12.45 -3.36 1.01
N ARG A 206 -12.64 -4.68 1.22
CA ARG A 206 -13.22 -5.59 0.22
C ARG A 206 -14.60 -5.04 -0.18
N ILE A 207 -14.75 -4.59 -1.43
CA ILE A 207 -16.00 -4.01 -1.94
C ILE A 207 -17.14 -5.05 -2.03
N ASP A 208 -16.86 -6.33 -1.76
CA ASP A 208 -17.85 -7.41 -1.82
C ASP A 208 -18.77 -7.42 -0.59
N LYS A 209 -19.82 -6.60 -0.60
CA LYS A 209 -20.95 -6.67 0.35
C LYS A 209 -21.83 -7.93 0.19
N ASP A 210 -21.57 -8.78 -0.81
CA ASP A 210 -22.53 -9.81 -1.27
C ASP A 210 -22.13 -11.28 -1.03
N ARG A 211 -21.13 -11.60 -0.20
CA ARG A 211 -20.77 -13.00 0.06
C ARG A 211 -21.16 -13.50 1.46
N THR A 212 -22.41 -13.95 1.55
CA THR A 212 -22.83 -15.03 2.44
C THR A 212 -22.10 -16.33 2.05
N SER A 213 -20.91 -16.57 2.58
CA SER A 213 -20.28 -17.88 2.42
C SER A 213 -19.56 -18.30 3.70
N THR A 214 -20.21 -19.24 4.39
CA THR A 214 -19.73 -20.04 5.51
C THR A 214 -18.64 -21.01 5.05
N ALA A 215 -17.45 -20.52 4.80
CA ALA A 215 -16.27 -21.35 4.61
C ALA A 215 -15.09 -20.69 5.32
N VAL A 216 -14.63 -21.35 6.39
CA VAL A 216 -13.36 -21.22 7.12
C VAL A 216 -12.65 -19.88 6.91
N ALA A 217 -12.73 -19.02 7.93
CA ALA A 217 -12.13 -17.70 8.00
C ALA A 217 -10.62 -17.75 7.73
N SER A 218 -10.23 -17.61 6.47
CA SER A 218 -8.89 -17.15 6.09
C SER A 218 -8.88 -15.64 6.31
N PRO A 219 -8.06 -15.10 7.22
CA PRO A 219 -8.14 -13.70 7.68
C PRO A 219 -7.52 -12.71 6.69
N VAL A 220 -7.56 -13.00 5.39
CA VAL A 220 -6.90 -12.18 4.39
C VAL A 220 -7.81 -11.01 4.05
N PHE A 221 -7.55 -9.87 4.70
CA PHE A 221 -8.26 -8.59 4.57
C PHE A 221 -8.09 -7.88 3.21
N LEU A 222 -7.48 -8.54 2.23
CA LEU A 222 -7.10 -7.91 0.97
C LEU A 222 -8.32 -7.70 0.07
N ASP A 223 -8.49 -6.49 -0.48
CA ASP A 223 -8.94 -6.38 -1.87
C ASP A 223 -7.73 -6.75 -2.74
N PRO A 224 -7.63 -8.00 -3.25
CA PRO A 224 -6.48 -8.43 -4.01
C PRO A 224 -6.21 -7.54 -5.22
N LYS A 225 -7.20 -6.78 -5.71
CA LYS A 225 -7.05 -5.92 -6.88
C LYS A 225 -6.02 -4.81 -6.71
N TYR A 226 -5.94 -4.15 -5.55
CA TYR A 226 -4.97 -3.07 -5.35
C TYR A 226 -3.54 -3.60 -5.30
N MET A 227 -3.34 -4.74 -4.62
CA MET A 227 -2.05 -5.42 -4.57
C MET A 227 -1.65 -6.02 -5.91
N GLU A 228 -2.58 -6.68 -6.61
CA GLU A 228 -2.37 -7.21 -7.97
C GLU A 228 -2.02 -6.09 -8.95
N MET A 229 -2.72 -4.96 -8.88
CA MET A 229 -2.42 -3.81 -9.74
C MET A 229 -1.05 -3.21 -9.42
N CYS A 230 -0.71 -3.07 -8.13
CA CYS A 230 0.62 -2.63 -7.73
C CYS A 230 1.72 -3.58 -8.21
N ALA A 231 1.51 -4.89 -8.09
CA ALA A 231 2.44 -5.92 -8.57
C ALA A 231 2.57 -5.92 -10.10
N TYR A 232 1.44 -5.77 -10.81
CA TYR A 232 1.41 -5.64 -12.27
C TYR A 232 2.18 -4.41 -12.73
N MET A 233 1.92 -3.24 -12.12
CA MET A 233 2.64 -2.01 -12.41
C MET A 233 4.14 -2.17 -12.11
N ALA A 234 4.50 -2.83 -11.01
CA ALA A 234 5.90 -3.06 -10.66
C ALA A 234 6.63 -3.93 -11.70
N GLY A 235 5.93 -4.88 -12.33
CA GLY A 235 6.47 -5.67 -13.44
C GLY A 235 6.71 -4.87 -14.73
N VAL A 236 6.06 -3.72 -14.90
CA VAL A 236 6.26 -2.82 -16.05
C VAL A 236 7.26 -1.71 -15.73
N ASN A 237 7.07 -1.04 -14.60
CA ASN A 237 7.88 0.08 -14.12
C ASN A 237 7.78 0.19 -12.58
N GLU A 238 8.79 -0.36 -11.89
CA GLU A 238 8.86 -0.37 -10.42
C GLU A 238 8.73 1.02 -9.78
N ILE A 239 9.39 2.02 -10.37
CA ILE A 239 9.38 3.40 -9.84
C ILE A 239 7.97 3.99 -9.91
N GLU A 240 7.29 3.81 -11.04
CA GLU A 240 5.93 4.30 -11.24
C GLU A 240 4.92 3.56 -10.36
N ALA A 241 5.12 2.26 -10.13
CA ALA A 241 4.32 1.49 -9.18
C ALA A 241 4.46 2.02 -7.75
N HIS A 242 5.68 2.32 -7.30
CA HIS A 242 5.92 2.92 -5.99
C HIS A 242 5.34 4.33 -5.86
N LEU A 243 5.46 5.14 -6.90
CA LEU A 243 4.84 6.46 -6.97
C LEU A 243 3.34 6.35 -6.79
N TRP A 244 2.68 5.54 -7.63
CA TRP A 244 1.25 5.33 -7.61
C TRP A 244 0.76 4.82 -6.24
N ARG A 245 1.43 3.81 -5.67
CA ARG A 245 1.13 3.29 -4.33
C ARG A 245 1.22 4.38 -3.27
N SER A 246 2.31 5.15 -3.27
CA SER A 246 2.54 6.20 -2.28
C SER A 246 1.54 7.35 -2.39
N GLU A 247 1.17 7.72 -3.62
CA GLU A 247 0.15 8.74 -3.89
C GLU A 247 -1.20 8.29 -3.37
N ARG A 248 -1.58 7.03 -3.63
CA ARG A 248 -2.85 6.48 -3.17
C ARG A 248 -2.97 6.42 -1.64
N VAL A 249 -1.88 6.10 -0.94
CA VAL A 249 -1.84 6.15 0.54
C VAL A 249 -1.94 7.58 1.05
N ARG A 250 -1.27 8.55 0.42
CA ARG A 250 -1.37 9.97 0.81
C ARG A 250 -2.77 10.54 0.56
N GLU A 251 -3.41 10.16 -0.54
CA GLU A 251 -4.81 10.52 -0.81
C GLU A 251 -5.70 10.05 0.32
N PHE A 252 -5.55 8.79 0.73
CA PHE A 252 -6.29 8.24 1.87
C PHE A 252 -6.03 9.01 3.17
N GLN A 253 -4.77 9.28 3.52
CA GLN A 253 -4.43 10.10 4.70
C GLN A 253 -5.07 11.49 4.66
N ASN A 254 -5.09 12.12 3.48
CA ASN A 254 -5.70 13.44 3.30
C ASN A 254 -7.23 13.39 3.44
N GLU A 255 -7.88 12.31 3.00
CA GLU A 255 -9.31 12.10 3.22
C GLU A 255 -9.65 11.93 4.69
N GLU A 256 -8.89 11.08 5.41
CA GLU A 256 -9.02 10.89 6.86
C GLU A 256 -8.90 12.21 7.61
N PHE A 257 -7.90 13.03 7.26
CA PHE A 257 -7.72 14.35 7.87
C PHE A 257 -8.93 15.27 7.60
N ARG A 258 -9.49 15.26 6.38
CA ARG A 258 -10.67 16.07 6.04
C ARG A 258 -11.94 15.58 6.71
N ARG A 259 -12.07 14.29 7.03
CA ARG A 259 -13.17 13.74 7.83
C ARG A 259 -13.04 14.21 9.28
N ASN A 260 -11.87 13.99 9.87
CA ASN A 260 -11.59 14.33 11.27
C ASN A 260 -11.62 15.86 11.55
N GLY A 261 -11.14 16.69 10.61
CA GLY A 261 -11.16 18.15 10.75
C GLY A 261 -12.54 18.78 10.63
N ARG A 262 -13.46 18.17 9.86
CA ARG A 262 -14.85 18.68 9.72
C ARG A 262 -15.72 18.50 10.97
N GLY A 263 -15.30 17.65 11.91
CA GLY A 263 -15.96 17.51 13.21
C GLY A 263 -15.67 18.66 14.19
N ALA A 264 -14.55 19.38 14.02
CA ALA A 264 -14.15 20.45 14.93
C ALA A 264 -14.87 21.79 14.67
N ASP A 265 -15.17 22.09 13.40
CA ASP A 265 -15.79 23.37 13.02
C ASP A 265 -17.33 23.37 13.15
N ALA A 266 -17.96 22.22 13.41
CA ALA A 266 -19.42 22.10 13.56
C ALA A 266 -19.92 22.43 14.99
N ILE A 267 -19.04 22.62 15.97
CA ILE A 267 -19.38 22.99 17.36
C ILE A 267 -18.75 24.35 17.66
N GLY A 268 -19.20 25.41 16.96
CA GLY A 268 -18.53 26.70 17.05
C GLY A 268 -19.30 27.93 16.58
N THR A 269 -20.63 27.90 16.44
CA THR A 269 -21.39 29.15 16.28
C THR A 269 -21.81 29.70 17.64
N LYS A 270 -20.92 30.43 18.31
CA LYS A 270 -21.31 31.47 19.26
C LYS A 270 -20.40 32.70 19.19
N SER A 271 -21.05 33.80 18.82
CA SER A 271 -20.81 35.19 19.20
C SER A 271 -19.46 35.85 18.87
N SER A 272 -19.52 36.75 17.89
CA SER A 272 -18.61 37.89 17.72
C SER A 272 -18.42 38.66 19.04
N PRO A 273 -17.22 39.16 19.36
CA PRO A 273 -17.05 40.25 20.31
C PRO A 273 -16.90 41.58 19.57
N SER A 274 -17.78 42.50 19.93
CA SER A 274 -17.62 43.93 19.75
C SER A 274 -16.40 44.45 20.52
N SER A 275 -15.77 45.46 19.92
CA SER A 275 -14.79 46.40 20.47
C SER A 275 -15.02 46.80 21.93
N GLU A 276 -13.96 46.81 22.75
CA GLU A 276 -13.49 47.97 23.55
C GLU A 276 -12.27 47.59 24.43
N SER A 277 -11.33 48.52 24.50
CA SER A 277 -10.15 48.58 25.39
C SER A 277 -10.24 49.94 26.13
N PRO A 278 -9.33 50.33 27.05
CA PRO A 278 -8.66 49.61 28.16
C PRO A 278 -8.63 50.43 29.48
N ALA A 279 -8.35 49.81 30.64
CA ALA A 279 -7.74 50.45 31.85
C ALA A 279 -7.41 49.34 32.88
N VAL A 280 -6.14 49.11 33.26
CA VAL A 280 -5.35 49.79 34.33
C VAL A 280 -5.83 49.44 35.75
N ASN A 281 -5.11 48.52 36.44
CA ASN A 281 -4.45 48.69 37.76
C ASN A 281 -4.26 47.37 38.53
N ASP A 282 -2.98 47.13 38.87
CA ASP A 282 -2.40 46.88 40.20
C ASP A 282 -2.90 45.80 41.20
N GLU A 283 -1.86 45.23 41.83
CA GLU A 283 -1.73 44.70 43.20
C GLU A 283 -2.16 43.25 43.56
N TYR A 284 -1.11 42.44 43.80
CA TYR A 284 -1.01 41.24 44.66
C TYR A 284 -1.48 41.50 46.12
N PRO A 285 -1.37 40.54 47.07
CA PRO A 285 -1.74 39.11 47.10
C PRO A 285 -2.55 38.74 48.39
N ARG A 286 -3.11 37.52 48.46
CA ARG A 286 -2.97 36.52 49.57
C ARG A 286 -4.10 35.49 49.59
N THR A 287 -3.65 34.23 49.70
CA THR A 287 -4.28 32.98 50.16
C THR A 287 -4.95 33.08 51.55
N PRO A 288 -5.43 31.99 52.19
CA PRO A 288 -6.33 30.89 51.76
C PRO A 288 -7.42 30.62 52.82
N THR A 289 -8.54 29.97 52.47
CA THR A 289 -9.32 29.18 53.47
C THR A 289 -10.24 28.19 52.77
N GLY A 290 -9.95 26.90 52.99
CA GLY A 290 -10.86 25.95 53.65
C GLY A 290 -12.15 25.48 52.94
N PRO A 291 -12.57 24.22 53.19
CA PRO A 291 -13.50 23.49 52.34
C PRO A 291 -14.95 23.63 52.80
N GLU A 292 -15.89 23.48 51.88
CA GLU A 292 -17.28 23.16 52.25
C GLU A 292 -17.87 22.18 51.23
N GLU A 293 -18.30 21.06 51.78
CA GLU A 293 -19.05 19.98 51.14
C GLU A 293 -20.47 20.47 50.83
N ALA A 294 -21.02 20.09 49.67
CA ALA A 294 -22.46 19.90 49.54
C ALA A 294 -22.81 19.05 48.31
N ASP A 295 -23.35 17.88 48.64
CA ASP A 295 -24.29 17.05 47.89
C ASP A 295 -25.10 17.74 46.79
N GLY A 296 -25.32 17.00 45.69
CA GLY A 296 -26.20 17.41 44.60
C GLY A 296 -26.43 16.35 43.54
N SER A 297 -26.82 15.15 43.95
CA SER A 297 -27.32 14.08 43.08
C SER A 297 -28.61 14.48 42.35
N MET A 298 -28.57 14.58 41.02
CA MET A 298 -29.74 14.43 40.14
C MET A 298 -29.32 13.75 38.82
N THR A 299 -29.48 12.42 38.76
CA THR A 299 -29.40 11.66 37.50
C THR A 299 -30.78 11.62 36.86
N ALA A 300 -30.97 12.38 35.78
CA ALA A 300 -32.10 12.22 34.87
C ALA A 300 -31.69 11.25 33.74
N SER A 301 -32.34 10.09 33.72
CA SER A 301 -32.23 9.11 32.64
C SER A 301 -32.83 9.68 31.35
N SER A 302 -32.00 9.86 30.33
CA SER A 302 -32.43 10.11 28.95
C SER A 302 -31.87 8.99 28.08
N SER A 303 -32.73 8.02 27.77
CA SER A 303 -32.46 6.94 26.83
C SER A 303 -32.46 7.52 25.42
N VAL A 304 -31.28 7.84 24.90
CA VAL A 304 -31.08 8.16 23.48
C VAL A 304 -30.58 6.89 22.79
N GLU A 305 -31.42 6.32 21.94
CA GLU A 305 -31.02 5.30 20.96
C GLU A 305 -30.03 5.96 19.99
N ASN A 306 -28.74 5.72 20.22
CA ASN A 306 -27.66 6.10 19.31
C ASN A 306 -27.59 5.07 18.18
N THR A 307 -28.20 5.38 17.04
CA THR A 307 -27.76 4.78 15.77
C THR A 307 -26.38 5.33 15.41
N PRO A 308 -25.34 4.49 15.21
CA PRO A 308 -24.00 4.96 14.92
C PRO A 308 -23.96 5.62 13.54
N GLY A 309 -23.42 6.84 13.49
CA GLY A 309 -23.24 7.60 12.26
C GLY A 309 -22.16 7.00 11.33
N PRO A 310 -22.08 7.49 10.07
CA PRO A 310 -21.14 7.01 9.05
C PRO A 310 -19.65 7.23 9.35
N ASP A 311 -19.32 7.94 10.44
CA ASP A 311 -17.95 8.10 10.95
C ASP A 311 -17.35 6.82 11.58
N SER A 312 -18.15 5.74 11.69
CA SER A 312 -17.77 4.48 12.37
C SER A 312 -17.12 3.42 11.47
N GLN A 313 -16.95 3.69 10.17
CA GLN A 313 -16.53 2.65 9.21
C GLN A 313 -14.99 2.44 9.14
N GLU A 314 -14.18 3.34 9.70
CA GLU A 314 -12.71 3.34 9.56
C GLU A 314 -12.00 2.75 10.79
N ASP A 315 -12.48 3.07 12.00
CA ASP A 315 -12.14 2.29 13.20
C ASP A 315 -12.56 0.83 13.04
N SER A 316 -13.55 0.56 12.19
CA SER A 316 -14.06 -0.78 11.92
C SER A 316 -13.00 -1.76 11.45
N GLN A 317 -11.95 -1.36 10.71
CA GLN A 317 -11.01 -2.33 10.11
C GLN A 317 -9.93 -2.78 11.09
N CYS A 318 -9.31 -1.82 11.81
CA CYS A 318 -8.42 -2.16 12.92
C CYS A 318 -9.19 -2.89 14.03
N THR A 319 -10.44 -2.50 14.27
CA THR A 319 -11.34 -3.23 15.18
C THR A 319 -11.61 -4.64 14.67
N GLU A 320 -11.91 -4.83 13.39
CA GLU A 320 -12.18 -6.16 12.82
C GLU A 320 -10.95 -7.05 12.88
N ALA A 321 -9.77 -6.55 12.51
CA ALA A 321 -8.50 -7.29 12.63
C ALA A 321 -8.19 -7.64 14.09
N MET A 322 -8.47 -6.73 15.03
CA MET A 322 -8.37 -7.00 16.47
C MET A 322 -9.35 -8.09 16.91
N GLN A 323 -10.60 -8.06 16.45
CA GLN A 323 -11.61 -9.07 16.79
C GLN A 323 -11.28 -10.43 16.17
N LEU A 324 -10.76 -10.48 14.94
CA LEU A 324 -10.26 -11.72 14.35
C LEU A 324 -9.06 -12.28 15.14
N PHE A 325 -8.15 -11.42 15.56
CA PHE A 325 -7.04 -11.81 16.41
C PHE A 325 -7.50 -12.42 17.74
N LEU A 326 -8.46 -11.78 18.42
CA LEU A 326 -9.01 -12.26 19.69
C LEU A 326 -9.93 -13.48 19.56
N SER A 327 -10.63 -13.63 18.44
CA SER A 327 -11.45 -14.82 18.18
C SER A 327 -10.64 -16.03 17.71
N GLY A 328 -9.42 -15.80 17.21
CA GLY A 328 -8.46 -16.83 16.86
C GLY A 328 -7.74 -17.44 18.07
N VAL A 329 -6.60 -18.08 17.82
CA VAL A 329 -5.91 -18.82 18.89
C VAL A 329 -5.27 -17.89 19.93
N ALA A 330 -4.94 -16.65 19.56
CA ALA A 330 -4.43 -15.69 20.52
C ALA A 330 -5.42 -15.42 21.66
N GLY A 331 -6.74 -15.45 21.39
CA GLY A 331 -7.77 -15.37 22.45
C GLY A 331 -7.66 -16.47 23.49
N LYS A 332 -7.22 -17.67 23.08
CA LYS A 332 -7.00 -18.80 24.00
C LYS A 332 -5.77 -18.61 24.88
N LEU A 333 -4.82 -17.77 24.47
CA LEU A 333 -3.63 -17.40 25.25
C LEU A 333 -3.87 -16.23 26.20
N VAL A 334 -5.00 -15.55 26.07
CA VAL A 334 -5.33 -14.35 26.85
C VAL A 334 -6.10 -14.72 28.12
N GLU A 335 -5.66 -14.19 29.26
CA GLU A 335 -6.20 -14.52 30.59
C GLU A 335 -7.59 -13.89 30.85
N ASP A 336 -7.81 -12.69 30.34
CA ASP A 336 -8.99 -11.86 30.62
C ASP A 336 -9.48 -11.18 29.33
N THR A 337 -10.78 -10.96 29.18
CA THR A 337 -11.40 -10.26 28.03
C THR A 337 -12.00 -8.91 28.44
N SER A 338 -11.37 -8.22 29.39
CA SER A 338 -11.82 -6.93 29.90
C SER A 338 -11.77 -5.81 28.85
N GLU A 339 -12.53 -4.74 29.11
CA GLU A 339 -12.51 -3.52 28.30
C GLU A 339 -11.12 -2.87 28.29
N GLU A 340 -10.35 -3.00 29.37
CA GLU A 340 -8.97 -2.48 29.44
C GLU A 340 -8.07 -3.19 28.41
N LEU A 341 -8.19 -4.52 28.28
CA LEU A 341 -7.44 -5.26 27.28
C LEU A 341 -7.78 -4.77 25.87
N GLN A 342 -9.08 -4.62 25.59
CA GLN A 342 -9.55 -4.19 24.27
C GLN A 342 -9.07 -2.77 23.95
N SER A 343 -9.16 -1.84 24.90
CA SER A 343 -8.65 -0.47 24.74
C SER A 343 -7.13 -0.43 24.49
N GLN A 344 -6.37 -1.28 25.17
CA GLN A 344 -4.92 -1.37 24.94
C GLN A 344 -4.58 -1.96 23.56
N LEU A 345 -5.31 -2.99 23.13
CA LEU A 345 -5.14 -3.56 21.79
C LEU A 345 -5.52 -2.57 20.71
N ASP A 346 -6.65 -1.89 20.85
CA ASP A 346 -7.10 -0.86 19.91
C ASP A 346 -6.02 0.22 19.73
N ARG A 347 -5.40 0.67 20.83
CA ARG A 347 -4.26 1.59 20.77
C ARG A 347 -3.06 1.02 20.01
N ILE A 348 -2.74 -0.27 20.18
CA ILE A 348 -1.64 -0.94 19.49
C ILE A 348 -1.93 -1.05 17.98
N PHE A 349 -3.14 -1.47 17.62
CA PHE A 349 -3.60 -1.56 16.23
C PHE A 349 -3.64 -0.19 15.57
N GLY A 350 -4.14 0.84 16.27
CA GLY A 350 -4.11 2.23 15.81
C GLY A 350 -2.68 2.77 15.63
N ARG A 351 -1.72 2.35 16.48
CA ARG A 351 -0.30 2.68 16.26
C ARG A 351 0.24 1.98 15.02
N ALA A 352 -0.05 0.69 14.83
CA ALA A 352 0.36 -0.05 13.64
C ALA A 352 -0.22 0.54 12.35
N LYS A 353 -1.51 0.95 12.39
CA LYS A 353 -2.20 1.70 11.32
C LYS A 353 -1.41 2.94 10.94
N ASN A 354 -1.14 3.81 11.92
CA ASN A 354 -0.41 5.06 11.71
C ASN A 354 1.03 4.81 11.21
N LEU A 355 1.70 3.79 11.74
CA LEU A 355 3.04 3.41 11.29
C LEU A 355 3.02 2.96 9.82
N SER A 356 2.09 2.07 9.46
CA SER A 356 1.90 1.59 8.08
C SER A 356 1.67 2.75 7.12
N LEU A 357 0.72 3.64 7.44
CA LEU A 357 0.44 4.81 6.61
C LEU A 357 1.67 5.73 6.44
N ASN A 358 2.46 5.94 7.49
CA ASN A 358 3.68 6.75 7.41
C ASN A 358 4.78 6.08 6.57
N ILE A 359 4.94 4.77 6.66
CA ILE A 359 5.90 4.02 5.84
C ILE A 359 5.47 4.09 4.38
N TRP A 360 4.21 3.79 4.08
CA TRP A 360 3.73 3.69 2.71
C TRP A 360 3.39 5.03 2.07
N ALA A 361 3.27 6.12 2.82
CA ALA A 361 3.28 7.46 2.24
C ALA A 361 4.63 7.80 1.56
N ARG A 362 5.70 7.04 1.84
CA ARG A 362 7.01 7.20 1.21
C ARG A 362 7.09 6.39 -0.07
N ARG A 363 8.05 6.73 -0.93
CA ARG A 363 8.31 6.02 -2.20
C ARG A 363 9.18 4.77 -2.05
N SER A 364 9.65 4.49 -0.83
CA SER A 364 10.36 3.28 -0.51
C SER A 364 9.43 2.07 -0.43
N ASN A 365 9.96 0.88 -0.68
CA ASN A 365 9.25 -0.39 -0.49
C ASN A 365 9.61 -0.99 0.87
N LEU A 366 8.63 -1.50 1.61
CA LEU A 366 8.87 -2.24 2.85
C LEU A 366 8.68 -3.73 2.61
N VAL A 367 9.63 -4.53 3.09
CA VAL A 367 9.51 -5.99 3.15
C VAL A 367 9.66 -6.42 4.60
N CYS A 368 8.71 -7.21 5.08
CA CYS A 368 8.80 -7.92 6.34
C CYS A 368 9.21 -9.36 6.05
N TYR A 369 10.22 -9.87 6.76
CA TYR A 369 10.62 -11.28 6.71
C TYR A 369 10.21 -11.97 8.01
N PHE A 370 9.43 -13.02 7.89
CA PHE A 370 8.88 -13.79 9.01
C PHE A 370 9.68 -15.08 9.25
N ALA A 371 9.19 -15.92 10.16
CA ALA A 371 9.92 -17.10 10.60
C ALA A 371 10.26 -18.02 9.43
N GLN A 372 9.31 -18.24 8.52
CA GLN A 372 9.49 -19.09 7.34
C GLN A 372 10.49 -18.53 6.33
N ASP A 373 10.55 -17.21 6.18
CA ASP A 373 11.51 -16.53 5.30
C ASP A 373 12.93 -16.57 5.88
N MET A 374 13.04 -16.64 7.21
CA MET A 374 14.30 -16.60 7.95
C MET A 374 14.73 -17.97 8.50
N LYS A 375 14.08 -19.08 8.12
CA LYS A 375 14.34 -20.40 8.71
C LYS A 375 15.79 -20.87 8.58
N ASP A 376 16.44 -20.51 7.48
CA ASP A 376 17.82 -20.88 7.17
C ASP A 376 18.82 -19.84 7.72
N GLU A 377 18.33 -18.74 8.31
CA GLU A 377 19.17 -17.71 8.91
C GLU A 377 19.74 -18.19 10.24
N LEU A 378 21.06 -18.20 10.32
CA LEU A 378 21.80 -18.51 11.52
C LEU A 378 22.08 -17.25 12.32
N TYR A 379 22.02 -17.36 13.65
CA TYR A 379 22.44 -16.26 14.49
C TYR A 379 23.95 -16.04 14.40
N VAL A 380 24.32 -14.81 14.06
CA VAL A 380 25.69 -14.31 14.02
C VAL A 380 25.71 -13.01 14.83
N ASP A 381 26.60 -12.90 15.83
CA ASP A 381 26.65 -11.77 16.79
C ASP A 381 26.77 -10.39 16.14
N TRP A 382 27.26 -10.34 14.91
CA TRP A 382 27.49 -9.11 14.14
C TRP A 382 26.38 -8.82 13.13
N SER A 383 25.34 -9.66 13.07
CA SER A 383 24.24 -9.48 12.12
C SER A 383 23.31 -8.37 12.60
N GLU A 384 23.16 -7.33 11.77
CA GLU A 384 22.12 -6.31 11.99
C GLU A 384 20.71 -6.88 11.76
N LYS A 385 20.58 -8.04 11.12
CA LYS A 385 19.29 -8.59 10.70
C LYS A 385 18.60 -9.38 11.80
N LEU A 386 19.34 -10.06 12.68
CA LEU A 386 18.77 -10.96 13.68
C LEU A 386 19.40 -10.70 15.04
N VAL A 387 18.58 -10.26 16.00
CA VAL A 387 19.01 -9.99 17.37
C VAL A 387 18.32 -10.93 18.35
N PRO A 388 19.01 -11.40 19.41
CA PRO A 388 18.43 -12.26 20.41
C PRO A 388 17.46 -11.46 21.27
N HIS A 389 16.35 -12.08 21.65
CA HIS A 389 15.38 -11.52 22.57
C HIS A 389 16.05 -11.21 23.92
N THR A 390 15.61 -10.14 24.58
CA THR A 390 16.20 -9.63 25.84
C THR A 390 16.10 -10.58 27.04
N PHE A 391 15.45 -11.73 26.89
CA PHE A 391 15.41 -12.77 27.93
C PHE A 391 16.61 -13.70 27.92
N LEU A 392 17.38 -13.70 26.83
CA LEU A 392 18.63 -14.43 26.78
C LEU A 392 19.67 -13.63 27.54
N LEU A 393 20.27 -14.27 28.54
CA LEU A 393 21.31 -13.64 29.34
C LEU A 393 22.52 -13.34 28.45
N PRO A 394 23.30 -12.30 28.75
CA PRO A 394 24.49 -11.97 27.96
C PRO A 394 25.48 -13.13 27.85
N GLU A 395 25.62 -13.94 28.90
CA GLU A 395 26.51 -15.11 28.91
C GLU A 395 26.10 -16.15 27.85
N ASP A 396 24.80 -16.36 27.68
CA ASP A 396 24.26 -17.36 26.76
C ASP A 396 24.48 -16.96 25.29
N ARG A 397 24.63 -15.66 24.97
CA ARG A 397 24.71 -15.16 23.59
C ARG A 397 25.88 -15.73 22.82
N THR A 398 27.03 -15.91 23.48
CA THR A 398 28.22 -16.49 22.85
C THR A 398 27.99 -17.94 22.40
N THR A 399 27.09 -18.66 23.07
CA THR A 399 26.73 -20.05 22.73
C THR A 399 25.66 -20.14 21.63
N LEU A 400 25.04 -19.02 21.26
CA LEU A 400 24.01 -18.97 20.20
C LEU A 400 24.61 -18.86 18.80
N HIS A 401 25.91 -18.61 18.69
CA HIS A 401 26.57 -18.46 17.39
C HIS A 401 26.35 -19.70 16.51
N ASN A 402 25.87 -19.50 15.29
CA ASN A 402 25.47 -20.54 14.34
C ASN A 402 24.31 -21.44 14.81
N LYS A 403 23.44 -20.96 15.72
CA LYS A 403 22.18 -21.63 16.05
C LYS A 403 21.01 -21.03 15.29
N HIS A 404 20.03 -21.88 14.98
CA HIS A 404 18.72 -21.44 14.51
C HIS A 404 17.91 -20.90 15.68
N PHE A 405 17.08 -19.89 15.41
CA PHE A 405 16.09 -19.46 16.39
C PHE A 405 14.93 -20.43 16.47
N SER A 406 14.23 -20.42 17.60
CA SER A 406 13.05 -21.27 17.82
C SER A 406 11.76 -20.47 17.65
N VAL A 407 11.74 -19.22 18.11
CA VAL A 407 10.59 -18.33 18.00
C VAL A 407 11.02 -16.98 17.44
N LEU A 408 10.37 -16.51 16.38
CA LEU A 408 10.52 -15.16 15.88
C LEU A 408 9.48 -14.25 16.55
N VAL A 409 9.92 -13.44 17.50
CA VAL A 409 9.04 -12.54 18.29
C VAL A 409 8.64 -11.32 17.47
N HIS A 410 9.58 -10.73 16.74
CA HIS A 410 9.32 -9.63 15.82
C HIS A 410 10.03 -9.88 14.49
N PRO A 411 9.35 -9.66 13.34
CA PRO A 411 9.95 -9.91 12.03
C PRO A 411 11.07 -8.92 11.70
N LEU A 412 11.94 -9.29 10.76
CA LEU A 412 12.89 -8.34 10.18
C LEU A 412 12.12 -7.40 9.25
N MET A 413 12.39 -6.11 9.35
CA MET A 413 11.83 -5.08 8.47
C MET A 413 12.96 -4.45 7.67
N GLU A 414 12.94 -4.64 6.35
CA GLU A 414 13.85 -3.99 5.42
C GLU A 414 13.10 -2.99 4.55
N VAL A 415 13.74 -1.86 4.29
CA VAL A 415 13.24 -0.83 3.39
C VAL A 415 14.15 -0.77 2.18
N PHE A 416 13.55 -0.79 0.99
CA PHE A 416 14.24 -0.69 -0.29
C PHE A 416 13.91 0.64 -0.94
N GLY A 417 14.92 1.24 -1.53
CA GLY A 417 14.81 2.55 -2.17
C GLY A 417 14.84 3.75 -1.22
N ASN A 418 15.04 4.92 -1.81
CA ASN A 418 15.08 6.21 -1.12
C ASN A 418 13.76 6.99 -1.30
N GLU A 419 13.71 8.21 -0.79
CA GLU A 419 12.51 9.08 -0.87
C GLU A 419 12.12 9.44 -2.31
N GLU A 420 13.04 9.29 -3.26
CA GLU A 420 12.80 9.52 -4.68
C GLU A 420 12.28 8.26 -5.41
N GLY A 421 12.27 7.09 -4.75
CA GLY A 421 11.95 5.80 -5.37
C GLY A 421 13.11 5.21 -6.17
N GLN A 422 14.34 5.67 -5.93
CA GLN A 422 15.57 5.16 -6.54
C GLN A 422 16.29 4.20 -5.59
N ALA A 423 17.27 3.44 -6.10
CA ALA A 423 18.13 2.53 -5.33
C ALA A 423 17.40 1.33 -4.69
N CYS A 424 16.42 0.74 -5.39
CA CYS A 424 15.69 -0.45 -4.94
C CYS A 424 16.56 -1.72 -4.81
N ALA A 425 17.79 -1.72 -5.31
CA ALA A 425 18.66 -2.90 -5.33
C ALA A 425 19.25 -3.29 -3.95
N LYS A 426 19.37 -2.34 -3.01
CA LYS A 426 19.95 -2.62 -1.69
C LYS A 426 18.97 -2.25 -0.59
N GLY A 427 18.52 -3.27 0.14
CA GLY A 427 17.71 -3.12 1.34
C GLY A 427 18.53 -2.55 2.48
N ARG A 428 17.88 -1.75 3.32
CA ARG A 428 18.42 -1.27 4.59
C ARG A 428 17.50 -1.71 5.72
N VAL A 429 18.10 -2.14 6.84
CA VAL A 429 17.34 -2.62 7.98
C VAL A 429 16.64 -1.43 8.65
N LEU A 430 15.31 -1.42 8.59
CA LEU A 430 14.50 -0.50 9.39
C LEU A 430 14.37 -1.03 10.81
N ALA A 431 14.21 -2.34 10.99
CA ALA A 431 14.24 -2.96 12.31
C ALA A 431 14.63 -4.42 12.23
N SER A 432 15.63 -4.83 13.01
CA SER A 432 16.12 -6.20 13.09
C SER A 432 15.02 -7.17 13.52
N ALA A 433 15.07 -8.42 13.05
CA ALA A 433 14.30 -9.50 13.63
C ALA A 433 14.69 -9.71 15.09
N VAL A 434 13.70 -9.96 15.96
CA VAL A 434 13.94 -10.31 17.36
C VAL A 434 13.54 -11.77 17.56
N ALA A 435 14.51 -12.59 17.93
CA ALA A 435 14.34 -14.04 17.99
C ALA A 435 14.67 -14.60 19.38
N TRP A 436 13.92 -15.62 19.80
CA TRP A 436 14.20 -16.40 20.98
C TRP A 436 14.74 -17.78 20.61
N PHE A 437 15.67 -18.26 21.42
CA PHE A 437 16.41 -19.50 21.21
C PHE A 437 16.14 -20.41 22.39
N LEU A 438 15.91 -21.69 22.10
CA LEU A 438 15.80 -22.71 23.13
C LEU A 438 17.16 -22.92 23.83
N PRO A 439 17.19 -23.01 25.16
CA PRO A 439 18.33 -23.57 25.87
C PRO A 439 18.55 -25.02 25.43
N GLU A 440 19.81 -25.42 25.26
CA GLU A 440 20.19 -26.83 25.02
C GLU A 440 19.97 -27.72 26.26
#